data_AF-A0A8H4EV61-F1
#
_entry.id   AF-A0A8H4EV61-F1
#
_cell.length_a   1.000
_cell.length_b   1.000
_cell.length_c   1.000
_cell.angle_alpha   90.00
_cell.angle_beta   90.00
_cell.angle_gamma   90.00
#
_symmetry.space_group_name_H-M   'P 1'
#
loop_
_entity.id
_entity.type
_entity.pdbx_description
1 polymer ?
#
loop_
_entity_poly.entity_id
_entity_poly.type
_entity_poly.pdbx_seq_one_letter_code
_entity_poly.pdbx_strand_id
1 'polypeptide(L)'
;MGVTNYTARLIIKCLNYKEGLHTYPDIAMIAFGNLANCIILVLFTLELIAIAVSLIILIGDSLQILFPDISLISLKIIAWVILIPLGLIDLKYLSCCSLLGILTTVVLAIVVVIDGFTRDERPGSLYSPMKTELLPTDWNSLPFSFGLIIAGYAAICGYLMFGNLTKAEITQNIMSTPDHLAFLNKFIVWLVAINPFTKIGLVLNPINLYLEIQYQTSPCNLWTRLRNGCYMFTNFLSRTFVLTVVVFIAIKYPQFDRAIELIGSFLFYTIAVIFPSMFYLKLYSNNLRWWEWLVNLLIILVCTALAILGTIWAFLFY
;
A
#
# COMPACT_ATOMS: atom_id res chain seq x y z
N MET A 1 2.53 -9.77 13.21
CA MET A 1 1.20 -10.36 12.90
C MET A 1 0.24 -10.39 14.11
N GLY A 2 0.71 -10.65 15.34
CA GLY A 2 -0.19 -10.69 16.51
C GLY A 2 -0.90 -9.36 16.81
N VAL A 3 -0.17 -8.24 16.82
CA VAL A 3 -0.72 -6.91 17.12
C VAL A 3 -1.77 -6.47 16.10
N THR A 4 -1.51 -6.65 14.79
CA THR A 4 -2.45 -6.26 13.73
C THR A 4 -3.73 -7.10 13.75
N ASN A 5 -3.65 -8.40 14.04
CA ASN A 5 -4.84 -9.23 14.23
C ASN A 5 -5.64 -8.79 15.48
N TYR A 6 -4.95 -8.44 16.56
CA TYR A 6 -5.59 -7.90 17.76
C TYR A 6 -6.32 -6.58 17.48
N THR A 7 -5.67 -5.61 16.86
CA THR A 7 -6.29 -4.31 16.55
C THR A 7 -7.41 -4.44 15.52
N ALA A 8 -7.30 -5.35 14.53
CA ALA A 8 -8.39 -5.65 13.61
C ALA A 8 -9.65 -6.14 14.36
N ARG A 9 -9.49 -7.01 15.38
CA ARG A 9 -10.61 -7.42 16.24
C ARG A 9 -11.19 -6.26 17.05
N LEU A 10 -10.35 -5.31 17.48
CA LEU A 10 -10.84 -4.11 18.16
C LEU A 10 -11.67 -3.22 17.23
N ILE A 11 -11.25 -3.01 15.99
CA ILE A 11 -12.03 -2.26 15.00
C ILE A 11 -13.41 -2.89 14.83
N ILE A 12 -13.49 -4.21 14.70
CA ILE A 12 -14.77 -4.93 14.59
C ILE A 12 -15.66 -4.68 15.81
N LYS A 13 -15.09 -4.73 17.03
CA LYS A 13 -15.83 -4.40 18.25
C LYS A 13 -16.34 -2.95 18.25
N CYS A 14 -15.49 -2.01 17.84
CA CYS A 14 -15.84 -0.59 17.77
C CYS A 14 -16.93 -0.30 16.72
N LEU A 15 -16.90 -0.96 15.56
CA LEU A 15 -17.96 -0.87 14.55
C LEU A 15 -19.30 -1.40 15.08
N ASN A 16 -19.26 -2.43 15.92
CA ASN A 16 -20.45 -3.00 16.55
C ASN A 16 -20.88 -2.27 17.85
N TYR A 17 -20.27 -1.12 18.19
CA TYR A 17 -20.60 -0.38 19.40
C TYR A 17 -21.99 0.25 19.35
N LYS A 18 -22.41 0.73 18.18
CA LYS A 18 -23.71 1.38 17.95
C LYS A 18 -24.19 1.10 16.53
N GLU A 19 -25.50 0.87 16.37
CA GLU A 19 -26.12 0.77 15.05
C GLU A 19 -25.89 2.04 14.22
N GLY A 20 -25.57 1.86 12.93
CA GLY A 20 -25.28 2.95 11.99
C GLY A 20 -23.79 3.34 11.89
N LEU A 21 -22.90 2.70 12.64
CA LEU A 21 -21.45 2.83 12.45
C LEU A 21 -20.97 1.90 11.32
N HIS A 22 -20.57 2.48 10.20
CA HIS A 22 -20.10 1.70 9.04
C HIS A 22 -18.68 2.04 8.63
N THR A 23 -18.21 3.26 8.89
CA THR A 23 -16.89 3.70 8.43
C THR A 23 -15.96 4.03 9.59
N TYR A 24 -14.66 4.00 9.29
CA TYR A 24 -13.61 4.31 10.25
C TYR A 24 -13.71 5.75 10.83
N PRO A 25 -13.99 6.79 10.02
CA PRO A 25 -14.26 8.14 10.54
C PRO A 25 -15.49 8.23 11.45
N ASP A 26 -16.53 7.41 11.25
CA ASP A 26 -17.74 7.45 12.11
C ASP A 26 -17.40 7.04 13.54
N ILE A 27 -16.55 6.04 13.72
CA ILE A 27 -16.04 5.62 15.04
C ILE A 27 -15.33 6.78 15.72
N ALA A 28 -14.48 7.50 14.97
CA ALA A 28 -13.75 8.64 15.47
C ALA A 28 -14.66 9.78 15.93
N MET A 29 -15.72 10.04 15.15
CA MET A 29 -16.73 11.06 15.48
C MET A 29 -17.40 10.76 16.82
N ILE A 30 -17.79 9.50 17.07
CA ILE A 30 -18.43 9.12 18.33
C ILE A 30 -17.43 9.14 19.50
N ALA A 31 -16.19 8.69 19.28
CA ALA A 31 -15.20 8.58 20.36
C ALA A 31 -14.61 9.94 20.77
N PHE A 32 -14.30 10.81 19.81
CA PHE A 32 -13.49 12.01 20.01
C PHE A 32 -14.08 13.29 19.36
N GLY A 33 -15.20 13.17 18.64
CA GLY A 33 -15.89 14.31 18.01
C GLY A 33 -15.37 14.68 16.61
N ASN A 34 -15.85 15.81 16.10
CA ASN A 34 -15.70 16.22 14.70
C ASN A 34 -14.24 16.46 14.29
N LEU A 35 -13.43 17.00 15.19
CA LEU A 35 -12.02 17.29 14.89
C LEU A 35 -11.23 16.00 14.63
N ALA A 36 -11.48 14.95 15.42
CA ALA A 36 -10.84 13.65 15.24
C ALA A 36 -11.32 12.95 13.96
N ASN A 37 -12.61 13.06 13.62
CA ASN A 37 -13.13 12.57 12.35
C ASN A 37 -12.38 13.20 11.16
N CYS A 38 -12.23 14.53 11.16
CA CYS A 38 -11.52 15.25 10.11
C CYS A 38 -10.04 14.82 10.00
N ILE A 39 -9.33 14.73 11.12
CA ILE A 39 -7.92 14.28 11.15
C ILE A 39 -7.78 12.88 10.55
N ILE A 40 -8.67 11.96 10.93
CA ILE A 40 -8.58 10.57 10.50
C ILE A 40 -8.93 10.41 9.03
N LEU A 41 -9.93 11.15 8.55
CA LEU A 41 -10.25 11.22 7.13
C LEU A 41 -9.07 11.73 6.31
N VAL A 42 -8.39 12.79 6.77
CA VAL A 42 -7.20 13.33 6.09
C VAL A 42 -6.06 12.31 6.08
N LEU A 43 -5.74 11.71 7.23
CA LEU A 43 -4.67 10.71 7.32
C LEU A 43 -4.95 9.48 6.45
N PHE A 44 -6.18 8.98 6.46
CA PHE A 44 -6.60 7.85 5.62
C PHE A 44 -6.52 8.19 4.13
N THR A 45 -6.93 9.42 3.75
CA THR A 45 -6.80 9.88 2.36
C THR A 45 -5.34 10.00 1.94
N LEU A 46 -4.47 10.52 2.81
CA LEU A 46 -3.03 10.59 2.56
C LEU A 46 -2.41 9.19 2.40
N GLU A 47 -2.81 8.22 3.21
CA GLU A 47 -2.37 6.82 3.10
C GLU A 47 -2.75 6.22 1.74
N LEU A 48 -4.00 6.36 1.33
CA LEU A 48 -4.47 5.84 0.04
C LEU A 48 -3.77 6.52 -1.15
N ILE A 49 -3.54 7.84 -1.09
CA ILE A 49 -2.78 8.57 -2.13
C ILE A 49 -1.34 8.08 -2.16
N ALA A 50 -0.68 7.95 -1.02
CA ALA A 50 0.71 7.51 -0.95
C ALA A 50 0.88 6.09 -1.51
N ILE A 51 -0.02 5.16 -1.17
CA ILE A 51 -0.04 3.81 -1.75
C ILE A 51 -0.23 3.87 -3.27
N ALA A 52 -1.15 4.69 -3.76
CA ALA A 52 -1.38 4.84 -5.20
C ALA A 52 -0.16 5.44 -5.93
N VAL A 53 0.56 6.39 -5.30
CA VAL A 53 1.81 6.95 -5.83
C VAL A 53 2.87 5.86 -5.95
N SER A 54 3.09 5.04 -4.91
CA SER A 54 4.05 3.93 -4.95
C SER A 54 3.71 2.93 -6.06
N LEU A 55 2.43 2.63 -6.28
CA LEU A 55 1.98 1.75 -7.37
C LEU A 55 2.29 2.34 -8.75
N ILE A 56 2.14 3.65 -8.96
CA ILE A 56 2.52 4.31 -10.23
C ILE A 56 4.03 4.29 -10.44
N ILE A 57 4.82 4.51 -9.39
CA ILE A 57 6.29 4.43 -9.49
C ILE A 57 6.69 3.00 -9.91
N LEU A 58 6.14 1.99 -9.25
CA LEU A 58 6.40 0.58 -9.55
C LEU A 58 6.02 0.19 -11.00
N ILE A 59 4.91 0.72 -11.53
CA ILE A 59 4.55 0.55 -12.95
C ILE A 59 5.62 1.17 -13.84
N GLY A 60 6.00 2.42 -13.57
CA GLY A 60 6.98 3.16 -14.37
C GLY A 60 8.32 2.45 -14.43
N ASP A 61 8.84 2.03 -13.28
CA ASP A 61 10.15 1.40 -13.17
C ASP A 61 10.14 0.00 -13.82
N SER A 62 9.05 -0.76 -13.65
CA SER A 62 8.88 -2.05 -14.33
C SER A 62 8.74 -1.91 -15.86
N LEU A 63 8.04 -0.89 -16.34
CA LEU A 63 7.92 -0.62 -17.77
C LEU A 63 9.23 -0.13 -18.39
N GLN A 64 10.04 0.65 -17.65
CA GLN A 64 11.35 1.12 -18.13
C GLN A 64 12.30 -0.05 -18.39
N ILE A 65 12.19 -1.12 -17.60
CA ILE A 65 12.92 -2.37 -17.81
C ILE A 65 12.47 -3.08 -19.10
N LEU A 66 11.17 -3.05 -19.42
CA LEU A 66 10.61 -3.70 -20.61
C LEU A 66 10.84 -2.90 -21.90
N PHE A 67 10.79 -1.57 -21.81
CA PHE A 67 10.89 -0.63 -22.92
C PHE A 67 11.97 0.44 -22.62
N PRO A 68 13.25 0.07 -22.66
CA PRO A 68 14.35 0.96 -22.28
C PRO A 68 14.47 2.19 -23.20
N ASP A 69 14.00 2.10 -24.44
CA ASP A 69 14.06 3.18 -25.44
C ASP A 69 13.08 4.33 -25.16
N ILE A 70 12.07 4.10 -24.31
CA ILE A 70 11.03 5.08 -23.98
C ILE A 70 11.42 5.78 -22.67
N SER A 71 11.18 7.10 -22.58
CA SER A 71 11.46 7.84 -21.33
C SER A 71 10.50 7.43 -20.19
N LEU A 72 11.00 7.41 -18.96
CA LEU A 72 10.23 7.06 -17.76
C LEU A 72 8.97 7.92 -17.59
N ILE A 73 9.06 9.20 -17.95
CA ILE A 73 7.93 10.15 -17.89
C ILE A 73 6.86 9.74 -18.91
N SER A 74 7.26 9.43 -20.15
CA SER A 74 6.34 8.96 -21.17
C SER A 74 5.64 7.66 -20.76
N LEU A 75 6.36 6.72 -20.14
CA LEU A 75 5.78 5.47 -19.64
C LEU A 75 4.75 5.71 -18.52
N LYS A 76 5.03 6.63 -17.57
CA LYS A 76 4.07 7.02 -16.53
C LYS A 76 2.83 7.70 -17.12
N ILE A 77 2.97 8.49 -18.18
CA ILE A 77 1.84 9.10 -18.91
C ILE A 77 1.01 8.03 -19.63
N ILE A 78 1.66 7.07 -20.29
CA ILE A 78 0.95 5.94 -20.94
C ILE A 78 0.17 5.14 -19.90
N ALA A 79 0.79 4.84 -18.75
CA ALA A 79 0.12 4.17 -17.65
C ALA A 79 -1.09 4.97 -17.15
N TRP A 80 -0.96 6.29 -17.00
CA TRP A 80 -2.08 7.18 -16.64
C TRP A 80 -3.25 7.06 -17.64
N VAL A 81 -2.98 7.12 -18.95
CA VAL A 81 -4.02 6.98 -19.98
C VAL A 81 -4.73 5.62 -19.90
N ILE A 82 -3.99 4.54 -19.65
CA ILE A 82 -4.54 3.19 -19.48
C ILE A 82 -5.37 3.07 -18.19
N LEU A 83 -4.97 3.77 -17.13
CA LEU A 83 -5.63 3.71 -15.82
C LEU A 83 -6.93 4.51 -15.74
N ILE A 84 -7.11 5.56 -16.54
CA ILE A 84 -8.37 6.34 -16.59
C ILE A 84 -9.59 5.43 -16.86
N PRO A 85 -9.65 4.65 -17.97
CA PRO A 85 -10.79 3.78 -18.21
C PRO A 85 -10.95 2.72 -17.12
N LEU A 86 -9.84 2.21 -16.57
CA LEU A 86 -9.86 1.23 -15.48
C LEU A 86 -10.45 1.79 -14.17
N GLY A 87 -10.18 3.06 -13.86
CA GLY A 87 -10.70 3.74 -12.66
C GLY A 87 -12.20 4.09 -12.75
N LEU A 88 -12.79 4.00 -13.94
CA LEU A 88 -14.20 4.28 -14.19
C LEU A 88 -15.07 3.01 -14.16
N ILE A 89 -14.46 1.84 -14.08
CA ILE A 89 -15.16 0.57 -14.00
C ILE A 89 -15.97 0.49 -12.69
N ASP A 90 -17.21 0.03 -12.78
CA ASP A 90 -18.09 -0.15 -11.62
C ASP A 90 -17.58 -1.21 -10.63
N LEU A 91 -17.93 -1.03 -9.35
CA LEU A 91 -17.54 -1.89 -8.21
C LEU A 91 -17.77 -3.39 -8.45
N LYS A 92 -18.76 -3.74 -9.26
CA LYS A 92 -19.07 -5.14 -9.60
C LYS A 92 -17.93 -5.83 -10.36
N TYR A 93 -17.27 -5.11 -11.27
CA TYR A 93 -16.17 -5.64 -12.07
C TYR A 93 -14.81 -5.48 -11.38
N LEU A 94 -14.70 -4.54 -10.43
CA LEU A 94 -13.54 -4.39 -9.55
C LEU A 94 -13.25 -5.64 -8.71
N SER A 95 -14.27 -6.44 -8.37
CA SER A 95 -14.08 -7.74 -7.72
C SER A 95 -13.29 -8.74 -8.60
N CYS A 96 -13.58 -8.77 -9.91
CA CYS A 96 -12.85 -9.59 -10.86
C CYS A 96 -11.39 -9.11 -11.02
N CYS A 97 -11.17 -7.79 -11.08
CA CYS A 97 -9.83 -7.21 -11.08
C CYS A 97 -9.04 -7.55 -9.80
N SER A 98 -9.70 -7.58 -8.64
CA SER A 98 -9.09 -7.99 -7.36
C SER A 98 -8.63 -9.45 -7.40
N LEU A 99 -9.48 -10.35 -7.90
CA LEU A 99 -9.13 -11.77 -8.07
C LEU A 99 -7.92 -11.94 -9.00
N LEU A 100 -7.90 -11.22 -10.12
CA LEU A 100 -6.75 -11.20 -11.02
C LEU A 100 -5.49 -10.71 -10.31
N GLY A 101 -5.57 -9.63 -9.53
CA GLY A 101 -4.44 -9.12 -8.75
C GLY A 101 -3.91 -10.15 -7.74
N ILE A 102 -4.78 -10.86 -7.02
CA ILE A 102 -4.39 -11.94 -6.11
C ILE A 102 -3.68 -13.05 -6.88
N LEU A 103 -4.26 -13.51 -8.00
CA LEU A 103 -3.67 -14.56 -8.82
C LEU A 103 -2.31 -14.13 -9.38
N THR A 104 -2.17 -12.91 -9.88
CA THR A 104 -0.89 -12.36 -10.35
C THR A 104 0.15 -12.34 -9.23
N THR A 105 -0.21 -11.95 -8.00
CA THR A 105 0.73 -11.97 -6.87
C THR A 105 1.16 -13.39 -6.46
N VAL A 106 0.25 -14.37 -6.49
CA VAL A 106 0.57 -15.77 -6.20
C VAL A 106 1.49 -16.35 -7.28
N VAL A 107 1.15 -16.12 -8.55
CA VAL A 107 1.99 -16.55 -9.68
C VAL A 107 3.36 -15.89 -9.61
N LEU A 108 3.45 -14.58 -9.34
CA LEU A 108 4.71 -13.88 -9.16
C LEU A 108 5.57 -14.52 -8.06
N ALA A 109 4.99 -14.82 -6.89
CA ALA A 109 5.71 -15.46 -5.79
C ALA A 109 6.25 -16.85 -6.19
N ILE A 110 5.44 -17.66 -6.88
CA ILE A 110 5.86 -18.98 -7.38
C ILE A 110 6.98 -18.83 -8.40
N VAL A 111 6.85 -17.92 -9.36
CA VAL A 111 7.82 -17.74 -10.44
C VAL A 111 9.16 -17.22 -9.90
N VAL A 112 9.15 -16.32 -8.92
CA VAL A 112 10.39 -15.84 -8.26
C VAL A 112 11.11 -16.99 -7.54
N VAL A 113 10.36 -17.89 -6.91
CA VAL A 113 10.94 -19.07 -6.24
C VAL A 113 11.53 -20.03 -7.26
N ILE A 114 10.81 -20.28 -8.37
CA ILE A 114 11.30 -21.08 -9.49
C ILE A 114 12.58 -20.46 -10.06
N ASP A 115 12.59 -19.15 -10.33
CA ASP A 115 13.77 -18.42 -10.81
C ASP A 115 14.98 -18.63 -9.90
N GLY A 116 14.78 -18.50 -8.58
CA GLY A 116 15.81 -18.78 -7.59
C GLY A 116 16.35 -20.20 -7.63
N PHE A 117 15.51 -21.21 -7.88
CA PHE A 117 15.97 -22.60 -8.03
C PHE A 117 16.56 -22.90 -9.41
N THR A 118 16.25 -22.14 -10.46
CA THR A 118 16.87 -22.36 -11.78
C THR A 118 18.30 -21.84 -11.88
N ARG A 119 18.71 -20.98 -10.94
CA ARG A 119 20.05 -20.41 -10.90
C ARG A 119 20.95 -21.29 -10.04
N ASP A 120 22.09 -21.72 -10.60
CA ASP A 120 23.06 -22.58 -9.87
C ASP A 120 24.14 -21.75 -9.15
N GLU A 121 24.51 -20.60 -9.71
CA GLU A 121 25.57 -19.72 -9.18
C GLU A 121 25.03 -18.44 -8.53
N ARG A 122 25.87 -17.83 -7.68
CA ARG A 122 25.59 -16.55 -7.03
C ARG A 122 25.89 -15.37 -7.95
N PRO A 123 25.16 -14.24 -7.87
CA PRO A 123 23.97 -13.98 -7.05
C PRO A 123 22.67 -14.42 -7.75
N GLY A 124 21.60 -14.63 -6.99
CA GLY A 124 20.27 -15.00 -7.50
C GLY A 124 19.87 -16.46 -7.24
N SER A 125 20.81 -17.33 -6.91
CA SER A 125 20.54 -18.75 -6.62
C SER A 125 19.98 -18.99 -5.21
N LEU A 126 18.96 -19.85 -5.12
CA LEU A 126 18.48 -20.45 -3.86
C LEU A 126 19.23 -21.74 -3.50
N TYR A 127 19.89 -22.40 -4.46
CA TYR A 127 20.76 -23.56 -4.18
C TYR A 127 22.04 -23.14 -3.47
N SER A 128 22.63 -22.03 -3.92
CA SER A 128 23.82 -21.43 -3.32
C SER A 128 23.48 -20.05 -2.75
N PRO A 129 22.65 -19.95 -1.68
CA PRO A 129 22.16 -18.67 -1.16
C PRO A 129 23.31 -17.73 -0.80
N MET A 130 23.06 -16.42 -0.89
CA MET A 130 24.03 -15.43 -0.46
C MET A 130 24.37 -15.59 1.03
N LYS A 131 25.59 -15.22 1.41
CA LYS A 131 26.03 -15.31 2.80
C LYS A 131 25.10 -14.44 3.66
N THR A 132 24.36 -15.10 4.55
CA THR A 132 23.51 -14.44 5.55
C THR A 132 24.26 -14.39 6.86
N GLU A 133 24.21 -13.25 7.52
CA GLU A 133 24.76 -13.07 8.85
C GLU A 133 23.64 -13.18 9.87
N LEU A 134 23.82 -14.04 10.88
CA LEU A 134 22.78 -14.33 11.87
C LEU A 134 22.59 -13.17 12.86
N LEU A 135 23.62 -12.34 13.01
CA LEU A 135 23.59 -11.06 13.72
C LEU A 135 23.92 -9.94 12.73
N PRO A 136 23.22 -8.80 12.79
CA PRO A 136 23.49 -7.67 11.91
C PRO A 136 24.89 -7.13 12.20
N THR A 137 25.81 -7.20 11.22
CA THR A 137 27.08 -6.46 11.25
C THR A 137 26.83 -4.96 11.26
N ASP A 138 25.83 -4.52 10.48
CA ASP A 138 25.36 -3.15 10.45
C ASP A 138 24.00 -3.02 11.15
N TRP A 139 23.96 -2.29 12.27
CA TRP A 139 22.72 -2.01 13.01
C TRP A 139 21.65 -1.29 12.18
N ASN A 140 22.06 -0.63 11.09
CA ASN A 140 21.15 0.00 10.12
C ASN A 140 20.39 -1.02 9.25
N SER A 141 20.86 -2.26 9.12
CA SER A 141 20.15 -3.30 8.34
C SER A 141 18.98 -3.95 9.10
N LEU A 142 18.91 -3.71 10.41
CA LEU A 142 18.02 -4.40 11.33
C LEU A 142 16.52 -4.15 11.03
N PRO A 143 16.07 -2.91 10.75
CA PRO A 143 14.67 -2.69 10.41
C PRO A 143 14.29 -3.28 9.05
N PHE A 144 15.23 -3.32 8.10
CA PHE A 144 15.02 -4.01 6.81
C PHE A 144 14.78 -5.50 7.03
N SER A 145 15.56 -6.17 7.89
CA SER A 145 15.35 -7.58 8.24
C SER A 145 13.98 -7.83 8.88
N PHE A 146 13.52 -6.96 9.80
CA PHE A 146 12.17 -7.06 10.33
C PHE A 146 11.10 -6.87 9.25
N GLY A 147 11.31 -5.94 8.31
CA GLY A 147 10.46 -5.75 7.15
C GLY A 147 10.33 -7.02 6.30
N LEU A 148 11.43 -7.73 6.03
CA LEU A 148 11.43 -8.99 5.29
C LEU A 148 10.61 -10.09 6.00
N ILE A 149 10.76 -10.20 7.33
CA ILE A 149 10.00 -11.17 8.13
C ILE A 149 8.49 -10.88 8.05
N ILE A 150 8.11 -9.60 8.06
CA ILE A 150 6.70 -9.18 7.94
C ILE A 150 6.15 -9.42 6.53
N ALA A 151 6.95 -9.12 5.50
CA ALA A 151 6.57 -9.28 4.09
C ALA A 151 6.41 -10.75 3.68
N GLY A 152 6.93 -11.69 4.48
CA GLY A 152 6.68 -13.12 4.35
C GLY A 152 7.63 -13.81 3.37
N TYR A 153 7.19 -14.96 2.86
CA TYR A 153 8.05 -15.91 2.16
C TYR A 153 8.76 -15.32 0.93
N ALA A 154 8.07 -14.53 0.10
CA ALA A 154 8.66 -13.96 -1.12
C ALA A 154 9.81 -12.98 -0.82
N ALA A 155 9.72 -12.21 0.26
CA ALA A 155 10.77 -11.30 0.68
C ALA A 155 11.99 -12.04 1.24
N ILE A 156 11.75 -13.10 2.01
CA ILE A 156 12.81 -13.99 2.50
C ILE A 156 13.55 -14.64 1.31
N CYS A 157 12.82 -15.18 0.33
CA CYS A 157 13.41 -15.74 -0.88
C CYS A 157 14.25 -14.71 -1.63
N GLY A 158 13.73 -13.50 -1.86
CA GLY A 158 14.46 -12.44 -2.53
C GLY A 158 15.76 -12.05 -1.82
N TYR A 159 15.74 -11.98 -0.48
CA TYR A 159 16.93 -11.71 0.31
C TYR A 159 17.91 -12.88 0.31
N LEU A 160 17.46 -14.13 0.29
CA LEU A 160 18.37 -15.29 0.14
C LEU A 160 19.06 -15.29 -1.23
N MET A 161 18.36 -14.84 -2.28
CA MET A 161 18.87 -14.73 -3.64
C MET A 161 19.92 -13.61 -3.78
N PHE A 162 19.65 -12.41 -3.26
CA PHE A 162 20.46 -11.20 -3.52
C PHE A 162 21.13 -10.58 -2.28
N GLY A 163 20.88 -11.11 -1.08
CA GLY A 163 21.49 -10.66 0.18
C GLY A 163 21.38 -9.14 0.37
N ASN A 164 22.47 -8.52 0.82
CA ASN A 164 22.55 -7.06 1.00
C ASN A 164 22.51 -6.27 -0.33
N LEU A 165 22.55 -6.92 -1.49
CA LEU A 165 22.38 -6.28 -2.81
C LEU A 165 20.91 -6.16 -3.22
N THR A 166 19.98 -6.58 -2.35
CA THR A 166 18.54 -6.53 -2.64
C THR A 166 18.06 -5.09 -2.77
N LYS A 167 17.83 -4.63 -4.01
CA LYS A 167 17.12 -3.38 -4.29
C LYS A 167 15.66 -3.42 -3.79
N ALA A 168 15.07 -2.24 -3.62
CA ALA A 168 13.67 -2.06 -3.21
C ALA A 168 12.67 -2.81 -4.12
N GLU A 169 13.02 -2.97 -5.39
CA GLU A 169 12.29 -3.79 -6.37
C GLU A 169 13.12 -5.01 -6.78
N ILE A 170 12.59 -6.21 -6.54
CA ILE A 170 13.31 -7.45 -6.85
C ILE A 170 13.55 -7.64 -8.36
N THR A 171 12.67 -7.10 -9.20
CA THR A 171 12.79 -7.10 -10.67
C THR A 171 14.06 -6.43 -11.15
N GLN A 172 14.49 -5.36 -10.48
CA GLN A 172 15.72 -4.66 -10.82
C GLN A 172 16.96 -5.52 -10.53
N ASN A 173 16.91 -6.39 -9.53
CA ASN A 173 18.00 -7.35 -9.25
C ASN A 173 18.00 -8.46 -10.30
N ILE A 174 16.84 -9.08 -10.54
CA ILE A 174 16.64 -10.18 -11.49
C ILE A 174 17.09 -9.80 -12.91
N MET A 175 16.85 -8.56 -13.34
CA MET A 175 17.22 -8.08 -14.66
C MET A 175 18.67 -7.59 -14.78
N SER A 176 19.30 -7.23 -13.66
CA SER A 176 20.71 -6.81 -13.65
C SER A 176 21.69 -7.97 -13.75
N THR A 177 21.25 -9.18 -13.40
CA THR A 177 22.02 -10.42 -13.57
C THR A 177 21.83 -10.99 -14.97
N PRO A 178 22.90 -11.20 -15.75
CA PRO A 178 22.81 -11.80 -17.07
C PRO A 178 22.54 -13.32 -16.96
N ASP A 179 21.30 -13.73 -17.25
CA ASP A 179 20.84 -15.11 -17.06
C ASP A 179 20.39 -15.81 -18.36
N HIS A 180 20.46 -17.14 -18.34
CA HIS A 180 20.16 -18.11 -19.41
C HIS A 180 18.68 -18.14 -19.85
N LEU A 181 17.72 -17.79 -18.98
CA LEU A 181 16.27 -17.82 -19.26
C LEU A 181 15.67 -16.42 -19.40
N ALA A 182 16.06 -15.70 -20.47
CA ALA A 182 15.54 -14.37 -20.78
C ALA A 182 13.99 -14.29 -20.82
N PHE A 183 13.33 -15.40 -21.17
CA PHE A 183 11.87 -15.50 -21.17
C PHE A 183 11.27 -15.39 -19.75
N LEU A 184 11.87 -16.06 -18.76
CA LEU A 184 11.37 -16.09 -17.38
C LEU A 184 11.51 -14.70 -16.73
N ASN A 185 12.68 -14.06 -16.90
CA ASN A 185 12.93 -12.71 -16.39
C ASN A 185 11.92 -11.71 -16.98
N LYS A 186 11.71 -11.75 -18.31
CA LYS A 186 10.73 -10.88 -18.96
C LYS A 186 9.30 -11.15 -18.48
N PHE A 187 8.96 -12.41 -18.20
CA PHE A 187 7.66 -12.79 -17.65
C PHE A 187 7.45 -12.25 -16.21
N ILE A 188 8.47 -12.33 -15.35
CA ILE A 188 8.45 -11.76 -13.99
C ILE A 188 8.20 -10.25 -14.05
N VAL A 189 8.92 -9.53 -14.90
CA VAL A 189 8.76 -8.07 -15.04
C VAL A 189 7.36 -7.72 -15.52
N TRP A 190 6.78 -8.47 -16.45
CA TRP A 190 5.38 -8.29 -16.86
C TRP A 190 4.39 -8.50 -15.72
N LEU A 191 4.57 -9.54 -14.90
CA LEU A 191 3.70 -9.80 -13.74
C LEU A 191 3.78 -8.66 -12.71
N VAL A 192 4.99 -8.15 -12.44
CA VAL A 192 5.19 -7.00 -11.54
C VAL A 192 4.58 -5.73 -12.12
N ALA A 193 4.71 -5.49 -13.42
CA ALA A 193 4.11 -4.33 -14.08
C ALA A 193 2.57 -4.38 -14.03
N ILE A 194 1.96 -5.54 -14.28
CA ILE A 194 0.49 -5.72 -14.35
C ILE A 194 -0.17 -5.64 -12.97
N ASN A 195 0.47 -6.16 -11.93
CA ASN A 195 -0.14 -6.27 -10.59
C ASN A 195 -0.67 -4.92 -10.05
N PRO A 196 0.10 -3.81 -10.07
CA PRO A 196 -0.39 -2.48 -9.70
C PRO A 196 -1.60 -1.98 -10.51
N PHE A 197 -1.69 -2.28 -11.81
CA PHE A 197 -2.84 -1.86 -12.63
C PHE A 197 -4.16 -2.41 -12.08
N THR A 198 -4.15 -3.65 -11.56
CA THR A 198 -5.34 -4.27 -10.97
C THR A 198 -5.72 -3.68 -9.61
N LYS A 199 -4.75 -3.09 -8.89
CA LYS A 199 -4.93 -2.61 -7.51
C LYS A 199 -5.26 -1.12 -7.42
N ILE A 200 -4.77 -0.29 -8.33
CA ILE A 200 -4.99 1.17 -8.29
C ILE A 200 -6.48 1.53 -8.22
N GLY A 201 -7.32 0.86 -9.00
CA GLY A 201 -8.77 1.09 -8.97
C GLY A 201 -9.37 0.82 -7.59
N LEU A 202 -8.91 -0.23 -6.92
CA LEU A 202 -9.38 -0.60 -5.57
C LEU A 202 -8.86 0.37 -4.50
N VAL A 203 -7.60 0.79 -4.61
CA VAL A 203 -6.97 1.71 -3.65
C VAL A 203 -7.60 3.10 -3.71
N LEU A 204 -7.91 3.61 -4.91
CA LEU A 204 -8.52 4.94 -5.07
C LEU A 204 -10.04 4.93 -4.88
N ASN A 205 -10.68 3.76 -4.85
CA ASN A 205 -12.13 3.66 -4.75
C ASN A 205 -12.72 4.33 -3.49
N PRO A 206 -12.20 4.15 -2.26
CA PRO A 206 -12.73 4.84 -1.09
C PRO A 206 -12.70 6.38 -1.22
N ILE A 207 -11.66 6.94 -1.84
CA ILE A 207 -11.57 8.38 -2.11
C ILE A 207 -12.65 8.80 -3.10
N ASN A 208 -12.79 8.05 -4.20
CA ASN A 208 -13.76 8.35 -5.24
C ASN A 208 -15.21 8.26 -4.73
N LEU A 209 -15.52 7.25 -3.91
CA LEU A 209 -16.83 7.10 -3.27
C LEU A 209 -17.10 8.22 -2.26
N TYR A 210 -16.09 8.64 -1.49
CA TYR A 210 -16.24 9.76 -0.57
C TYR A 210 -16.60 11.05 -1.32
N LEU A 211 -15.88 11.34 -2.42
CA LEU A 211 -16.19 12.49 -3.28
C LEU A 211 -17.60 12.36 -3.91
N GLU A 212 -17.97 11.18 -4.37
CA GLU A 212 -19.29 10.89 -4.95
C GLU A 212 -20.43 11.17 -3.96
N ILE A 213 -20.30 10.72 -2.71
CA ILE A 213 -21.28 10.98 -1.64
C ILE A 213 -21.33 12.48 -1.28
N GLN A 214 -20.18 13.16 -1.24
CA GLN A 214 -20.13 14.59 -0.98
C GLN A 214 -20.81 15.40 -2.10
N TYR A 215 -20.61 14.99 -3.35
CA TYR A 215 -21.30 15.58 -4.50
C TYR A 215 -22.80 15.32 -4.46
N GLN A 216 -23.28 14.20 -3.91
CA GLN A 216 -24.73 13.93 -3.76
C GLN A 216 -25.39 14.72 -2.63
N THR A 217 -24.66 15.05 -1.57
CA THR A 217 -25.20 15.69 -0.35
C THR A 217 -25.12 17.22 -0.35
N SER A 218 -24.40 17.83 -1.28
CA SER A 218 -24.22 19.29 -1.37
C SER A 218 -25.52 20.08 -1.67
N PRO A 219 -25.72 21.29 -1.11
CA PRO A 219 -26.99 22.04 -1.22
C PRO A 219 -27.33 22.58 -2.62
N CYS A 220 -26.37 22.62 -3.56
CA CYS A 220 -26.58 23.06 -4.96
C CYS A 220 -27.24 21.99 -5.88
N ASN A 221 -27.87 20.95 -5.32
CA ASN A 221 -28.10 19.68 -6.02
C ASN A 221 -29.47 19.44 -6.66
N LEU A 222 -30.30 20.47 -6.88
CA LEU A 222 -31.53 20.26 -7.66
C LEU A 222 -31.21 19.98 -9.14
N TRP A 223 -30.17 20.62 -9.69
CA TRP A 223 -29.83 20.57 -11.11
C TRP A 223 -29.09 19.29 -11.53
N THR A 224 -28.18 18.79 -10.68
CA THR A 224 -27.41 17.55 -10.89
C THR A 224 -28.25 16.29 -10.70
N ARG A 225 -29.29 16.33 -9.86
CA ARG A 225 -30.19 15.18 -9.60
C ARG A 225 -31.17 14.88 -10.73
N LEU A 226 -31.47 15.86 -11.59
CA LEU A 226 -32.41 15.74 -12.72
C LEU A 226 -31.76 15.31 -14.04
N ARG A 227 -30.42 15.37 -14.16
CA ARG A 227 -29.70 15.10 -15.42
C ARG A 227 -28.57 14.09 -15.22
N ASN A 228 -28.89 12.81 -15.40
CA ASN A 228 -27.96 11.67 -15.29
C ASN A 228 -26.62 11.88 -16.03
N GLY A 229 -26.62 12.63 -17.14
CA GLY A 229 -25.40 12.95 -17.90
C GLY A 229 -24.41 13.88 -17.17
N CYS A 230 -24.89 14.88 -16.43
CA CYS A 230 -24.01 15.77 -15.66
C CYS A 230 -23.38 15.04 -14.47
N TYR A 231 -24.12 14.14 -13.82
CA TYR A 231 -23.61 13.32 -12.72
C TYR A 231 -22.46 12.40 -13.17
N MET A 232 -22.66 11.65 -14.26
CA MET A 232 -21.60 10.79 -14.84
C MET A 232 -20.37 11.60 -15.23
N PHE A 233 -20.57 12.79 -15.82
CA PHE A 233 -19.47 13.68 -16.18
C PHE A 233 -18.70 14.20 -14.97
N THR A 234 -19.39 14.61 -13.89
CA THR A 234 -18.74 15.07 -12.66
C THR A 234 -17.95 13.94 -11.98
N ASN A 235 -18.48 12.72 -11.96
CA ASN A 235 -17.78 11.56 -11.39
C ASN A 235 -16.53 11.22 -12.23
N PHE A 236 -16.69 11.15 -13.56
CA PHE A 236 -15.57 10.96 -14.49
C PHE A 236 -14.45 11.98 -14.26
N LEU A 237 -14.80 13.26 -14.18
CA LEU A 237 -13.84 14.34 -14.01
C LEU A 237 -13.13 14.25 -12.65
N SER A 238 -13.86 13.97 -11.58
CA SER A 238 -13.29 13.84 -10.23
C SER A 238 -12.34 12.64 -10.10
N ARG A 239 -12.70 11.47 -10.65
CA ARG A 239 -11.85 10.27 -10.63
C ARG A 239 -10.58 10.48 -11.46
N THR A 240 -10.72 11.09 -12.63
CA THR A 240 -9.59 11.45 -13.48
C THR A 240 -8.68 12.47 -12.79
N PHE A 241 -9.25 13.44 -12.09
CA PHE A 241 -8.48 14.44 -11.33
C PHE A 241 -7.66 13.80 -10.20
N VAL A 242 -8.26 12.93 -9.38
CA VAL A 242 -7.55 12.21 -8.31
C VAL A 242 -6.37 11.40 -8.89
N LEU A 243 -6.61 10.63 -9.94
CA LEU A 243 -5.56 9.85 -10.61
C LEU A 243 -4.45 10.74 -11.20
N THR A 244 -4.81 11.91 -11.74
CA THR A 244 -3.85 12.89 -12.26
C THR A 244 -2.96 13.45 -11.16
N VAL A 245 -3.52 13.78 -10.00
CA VAL A 245 -2.74 14.25 -8.84
C VAL A 245 -1.75 13.18 -8.39
N VAL A 246 -2.18 11.92 -8.30
CA VAL A 246 -1.31 10.78 -7.94
C VAL A 246 -0.15 10.64 -8.93
N VAL A 247 -0.43 10.65 -10.23
CA VAL A 247 0.61 10.51 -11.27
C VAL A 247 1.56 11.72 -11.27
N PHE A 248 1.04 12.93 -11.07
CA PHE A 248 1.87 14.12 -10.95
C PHE A 248 2.87 14.02 -9.80
N ILE A 249 2.42 13.56 -8.63
CA ILE A 249 3.30 13.33 -7.47
C ILE A 249 4.35 12.26 -7.80
N ALA A 250 3.95 11.15 -8.43
CA ALA A 250 4.85 10.06 -8.82
C ALA A 250 5.88 10.47 -9.89
N ILE A 251 5.60 11.48 -10.71
CA ILE A 251 6.56 12.05 -11.67
C ILE A 251 7.55 12.98 -10.95
N LYS A 252 7.09 13.79 -9.99
CA LYS A 252 7.94 14.73 -9.26
C LYS A 252 8.86 14.06 -8.24
N TYR A 253 8.38 13.02 -7.56
CA TYR A 253 9.10 12.32 -6.51
C TYR A 253 9.17 10.81 -6.81
N PRO A 254 10.05 10.37 -7.72
CA PRO A 254 10.15 8.99 -8.16
C PRO A 254 10.99 8.12 -7.20
N GLN A 255 10.74 8.20 -5.90
CA GLN A 255 11.48 7.46 -4.86
C GLN A 255 10.54 6.42 -4.23
N PHE A 256 10.54 5.21 -4.80
CA PHE A 256 9.65 4.12 -4.37
C PHE A 256 9.91 3.67 -2.94
N ASP A 257 11.18 3.55 -2.59
CA ASP A 257 11.71 3.22 -1.27
C ASP A 257 11.20 4.19 -0.20
N ARG A 258 11.38 5.50 -0.40
CA ARG A 258 10.94 6.53 0.56
C ARG A 258 9.41 6.53 0.72
N ALA A 259 8.68 6.32 -0.37
CA ALA A 259 7.22 6.27 -0.32
C ALA A 259 6.73 5.10 0.55
N ILE A 260 7.27 3.89 0.35
CA ILE A 260 6.89 2.71 1.16
C ILE A 260 7.31 2.86 2.62
N GLU A 261 8.49 3.41 2.87
CA GLU A 261 8.99 3.60 4.24
C GLU A 261 8.11 4.58 5.03
N LEU A 262 7.72 5.71 4.43
CA LEU A 262 6.83 6.68 5.06
C LEU A 262 5.42 6.11 5.30
N ILE A 263 4.87 5.37 4.33
CA ILE A 263 3.57 4.70 4.46
C ILE A 263 3.60 3.71 5.62
N GLY A 264 4.64 2.86 5.68
CA GLY A 264 4.77 1.82 6.69
C GLY A 264 5.10 2.33 8.09
N SER A 265 5.95 3.35 8.22
CA SER A 265 6.41 3.86 9.51
C SER A 265 5.45 4.84 10.17
N PHE A 266 4.83 5.75 9.42
CA PHE A 266 3.97 6.79 10.00
C PHE A 266 2.49 6.44 9.87
N LEU A 267 2.02 6.27 8.64
CA LEU A 267 0.59 6.18 8.35
C LEU A 267 -0.01 4.86 8.84
N PHE A 268 0.67 3.74 8.57
CA PHE A 268 0.17 2.43 8.95
C PHE A 268 0.07 2.23 10.47
N TYR A 269 1.11 2.59 11.24
CA TYR A 269 1.04 2.48 12.71
C TYR A 269 -0.05 3.37 13.30
N THR A 270 -0.22 4.58 12.75
CA THR A 270 -1.24 5.51 13.23
C THR A 270 -2.65 4.99 12.95
N ILE A 271 -2.92 4.56 11.71
CA ILE A 271 -4.26 4.19 11.25
C ILE A 271 -4.65 2.77 11.66
N ALA A 272 -3.77 1.79 11.50
CA ALA A 272 -4.09 0.38 11.71
C ALA A 272 -3.89 -0.10 13.15
N VAL A 273 -3.12 0.63 13.98
CA VAL A 273 -2.74 0.18 15.32
C VAL A 273 -3.11 1.18 16.42
N ILE A 274 -2.69 2.44 16.32
CA ILE A 274 -2.89 3.45 17.37
C ILE A 274 -4.36 3.85 17.46
N PHE A 275 -4.99 4.27 16.37
CA PHE A 275 -6.40 4.70 16.37
C PHE A 275 -7.39 3.63 16.85
N PRO A 276 -7.32 2.35 16.43
CA PRO A 276 -8.24 1.32 16.91
C PRO A 276 -8.14 1.09 18.42
N SER A 277 -6.91 1.07 18.95
CA SER A 277 -6.68 0.95 20.39
C SER A 277 -7.21 2.18 21.15
N MET A 278 -7.02 3.39 20.62
CA MET A 278 -7.57 4.61 21.22
C MET A 278 -9.10 4.64 21.21
N PHE A 279 -9.73 4.24 20.11
CA PHE A 279 -11.19 4.15 20.03
C PHE A 279 -11.75 3.14 21.04
N TYR A 280 -11.12 1.96 21.13
CA TYR A 280 -11.56 0.92 22.04
C TYR A 280 -11.47 1.37 23.50
N LEU A 281 -10.33 1.97 23.89
CA LEU A 281 -10.15 2.53 25.23
C LEU A 281 -11.19 3.61 25.56
N LYS A 282 -11.53 4.45 24.58
CA LYS A 282 -12.47 5.56 24.79
C LYS A 282 -13.92 5.08 24.86
N LEU A 283 -14.36 4.26 23.91
CA LEU A 283 -15.73 3.77 23.81
C LEU A 283 -16.09 2.80 24.94
N TYR A 284 -15.16 1.95 25.36
CA TYR A 284 -15.40 0.94 26.41
C TYR A 284 -14.84 1.34 27.78
N SER A 285 -14.39 2.58 27.97
CA SER A 285 -13.72 3.08 29.19
C SER A 285 -14.30 2.57 30.52
N ASN A 286 -15.62 2.51 30.66
CA ASN A 286 -16.30 2.08 31.89
C ASN A 286 -16.37 0.55 32.10
N ASN A 287 -16.23 -0.24 31.04
CA ASN A 287 -16.43 -1.69 31.04
C ASN A 287 -15.12 -2.49 30.83
N LEU A 288 -13.98 -1.81 30.79
CA LEU A 288 -12.70 -2.43 30.50
C LEU A 288 -12.11 -3.15 31.71
N ARG A 289 -11.57 -4.34 31.46
CA ARG A 289 -10.67 -4.99 32.41
C ARG A 289 -9.35 -4.24 32.43
N TRP A 290 -8.69 -4.20 33.59
CA TRP A 290 -7.42 -3.51 33.77
C TRP A 290 -6.31 -4.03 32.82
N TRP A 291 -6.30 -5.33 32.52
CA TRP A 291 -5.37 -5.92 31.56
C TRP A 291 -5.61 -5.44 30.13
N GLU A 292 -6.88 -5.32 29.72
CA GLU A 292 -7.22 -4.82 28.37
C GLU A 292 -6.80 -3.35 28.23
N TRP A 293 -7.00 -2.57 29.29
CA TRP A 293 -6.53 -1.20 29.36
C TRP A 293 -5.01 -1.11 29.24
N LEU A 294 -4.27 -1.89 30.04
CA LEU A 294 -2.81 -1.90 30.05
C LEU A 294 -2.23 -2.34 28.70
N VAL A 295 -2.77 -3.40 28.09
CA VAL A 295 -2.30 -3.91 26.80
C VAL A 295 -2.48 -2.85 25.71
N ASN A 296 -3.65 -2.21 25.63
CA ASN A 296 -3.88 -1.16 24.62
C ASN A 296 -2.99 0.07 24.84
N LEU A 297 -2.76 0.45 26.10
CA LEU A 297 -1.88 1.56 26.42
C LEU A 297 -0.42 1.25 26.03
N LEU A 298 0.07 0.04 26.33
CA LEU A 298 1.40 -0.40 25.91
C LEU A 298 1.54 -0.44 24.38
N ILE A 299 0.52 -0.93 23.67
CA ILE A 299 0.50 -0.94 22.20
C ILE A 299 0.63 0.50 21.67
N ILE A 300 -0.14 1.44 22.21
CA ILE A 300 -0.07 2.85 21.79
C ILE A 300 1.33 3.43 22.04
N LEU A 301 1.90 3.25 23.23
CA LEU A 301 3.22 3.79 23.57
C LEU A 301 4.33 3.19 22.70
N VAL A 302 4.34 1.87 22.52
CA VAL A 302 5.36 1.20 21.70
C VAL A 302 5.22 1.61 20.23
N CYS A 303 4.01 1.60 19.68
CA CYS A 303 3.79 1.94 18.27
C CYS A 303 4.01 3.42 17.97
N THR A 304 3.74 4.33 18.91
CA THR A 304 4.08 5.75 18.75
C THR A 304 5.59 5.97 18.74
N ALA A 305 6.33 5.32 19.64
CA ALA A 305 7.79 5.36 19.63
C ALA A 305 8.36 4.80 18.31
N LEU A 306 7.86 3.65 17.85
CA LEU A 306 8.26 3.06 16.58
C LEU A 306 7.91 3.94 15.38
N ALA A 307 6.75 4.58 15.38
CA ALA A 307 6.34 5.48 14.31
C ALA A 307 7.26 6.71 14.22
N ILE A 308 7.60 7.32 15.36
CA ILE A 308 8.52 8.46 15.43
C ILE A 308 9.91 8.04 14.96
N LEU A 309 10.44 6.94 15.51
CA LEU A 309 11.76 6.43 15.14
C LEU A 309 11.84 6.08 13.65
N GLY A 310 10.83 5.39 13.11
CA GLY A 310 10.78 5.04 11.69
C GLY A 310 10.66 6.26 10.79
N THR A 311 9.88 7.27 11.18
CA THR A 311 9.77 8.52 10.42
C THR A 311 11.10 9.28 10.42
N ILE A 312 11.75 9.41 11.58
CA ILE A 312 13.08 10.04 11.68
C ILE A 312 14.09 9.31 10.80
N TRP A 313 14.05 7.98 10.82
CA TRP A 313 14.97 7.17 10.05
C TRP A 313 14.79 7.34 8.53
N ALA A 314 13.53 7.37 8.07
CA ALA A 314 13.17 7.63 6.68
C ALA A 314 13.66 9.01 6.15
N PHE A 315 13.81 10.00 7.03
CA PHE A 315 14.30 11.33 6.67
C PHE A 315 15.81 11.52 6.86
N LEU A 316 16.44 10.78 7.78
CA LEU A 316 17.85 10.98 8.13
C LEU A 316 18.81 10.09 7.33
N PHE A 317 18.40 8.89 6.93
CA PHE A 317 19.34 7.89 6.40
C PHE A 317 19.33 7.71 4.87
N TYR A 318 18.66 8.59 4.12
CA TYR A 318 18.68 8.59 2.64
C TYR A 318 18.47 9.97 2.00
#